data_AF-A0A0F8X2N9-F1
#
_entry.id   AF-A0A0F8X2N9-F1
#
_cell.length_a   1.000
_cell.length_b   1.000
_cell.length_c   1.000
_cell.angle_alpha   90.00
_cell.angle_beta   90.00
_cell.angle_gamma   90.00
#
_symmetry.space_group_name_H-M   'P 1'
#
loop_
_entity.id
_entity.type
_entity.pdbx_description
1 polymer ?
#
loop_
_entity_poly.entity_id
_entity_poly.type
_entity_poly.pdbx_seq_one_letter_code
_entity_poly.pdbx_strand_id
1 'polypeptide(L)'
;MSSGSNGARRIASVLRPSITDSRVCRSCQETLVRRNYASAATQSPSESPSTATSTFPVVKPTYTINAGVLLSRPPQITRDLTEFEKAYYFYQKRLNERLALPFTKYFYFKRGTPVDEDWKRKIRERQTPARDIGKYNAYSKEAWNDELLVGAVEAEPNHMVEMLVQDAEATANATSQDTSKKEEIPRPFSRETEADKKGDFKSLNRALQRTLYLLVQSKDGYWKLPSSPVAEGETLRLAAERTLAQSAGANMNTFMVGFHPVGHHVYNFVKPKTNETTGTQLAGEKTFFIKGRIMAGQADLSGNVQNLQDFKWVAKDEIAKFVRPQYYSNIKNMLAER
;
A
#
# COMPACT_ATOMS: atom_id res chain seq x y z
N MET A 1 -50.63 31.77 32.36
CA MET A 1 -50.63 30.56 33.20
C MET A 1 -50.12 29.40 32.39
N SER A 2 -49.23 28.62 33.01
CA SER A 2 -48.47 27.51 32.44
C SER A 2 -49.27 26.20 32.48
N SER A 3 -49.09 25.35 31.47
CA SER A 3 -49.22 23.90 31.63
C SER A 3 -48.21 23.22 30.70
N GLY A 4 -47.19 22.65 31.34
CA GLY A 4 -45.98 22.12 30.70
C GLY A 4 -46.08 20.66 30.28
N SER A 5 -45.27 20.31 29.28
CA SER A 5 -45.06 18.96 28.77
C SER A 5 -43.97 18.22 29.57
N ASN A 6 -44.34 17.67 30.73
CA ASN A 6 -43.44 16.84 31.55
C ASN A 6 -43.31 15.36 31.10
N GLY A 7 -43.61 15.05 29.83
CA GLY A 7 -43.59 13.66 29.32
C GLY A 7 -42.21 13.15 28.91
N ALA A 8 -41.37 13.99 28.29
CA ALA A 8 -40.13 13.53 27.65
C ALA A 8 -38.94 13.34 28.63
N ARG A 9 -38.98 13.97 29.81
CA ARG A 9 -37.89 13.87 30.80
C ARG A 9 -37.87 12.56 31.58
N ARG A 10 -38.98 11.81 31.64
CA ARG A 10 -39.00 10.54 32.39
C ARG A 10 -38.34 9.38 31.64
N ILE A 11 -38.37 9.38 30.30
CA ILE A 11 -37.84 8.25 29.51
C ILE A 11 -36.30 8.26 29.45
N ALA A 12 -35.66 9.44 29.50
CA ALA A 12 -34.19 9.54 29.51
C ALA A 12 -33.53 9.14 30.85
N SER A 13 -34.31 8.94 31.92
CA SER A 13 -33.80 8.53 33.23
C SER A 13 -33.64 7.01 33.40
N VAL A 14 -34.24 6.21 32.52
CA VAL A 14 -34.27 4.74 32.61
C VAL A 14 -33.09 4.08 31.87
N LEU A 15 -32.39 4.81 31.00
CA LEU A 15 -31.26 4.29 30.20
C LEU A 15 -29.88 4.75 30.69
N ARG A 16 -29.77 5.20 31.94
CA ARG A 16 -28.44 5.51 32.53
C ARG A 16 -27.79 4.23 33.05
N PRO A 17 -26.55 3.90 32.63
CA PRO A 17 -25.77 2.87 33.28
C PRO A 17 -25.49 3.28 34.74
N SER A 18 -25.68 2.34 35.67
CA SER A 18 -25.49 2.51 37.10
C SER A 18 -24.04 2.85 37.45
N ILE A 19 -23.85 3.77 38.41
CA ILE A 19 -22.56 4.29 38.90
C ILE A 19 -21.84 3.27 39.82
N THR A 20 -21.95 1.96 39.53
CA THR A 20 -21.49 0.90 40.43
C THR A 20 -20.59 -0.15 39.76
N ASP A 21 -20.02 0.14 38.59
CA ASP A 21 -18.98 -0.72 37.99
C ASP A 21 -17.58 -0.11 38.19
N SER A 22 -16.82 -0.74 39.10
CA SER A 22 -15.49 -0.37 39.57
C SER A 22 -14.35 -0.72 38.60
N ARG A 23 -14.55 -0.60 37.29
CA ARG A 23 -13.56 -0.99 36.26
C ARG A 23 -13.06 0.14 35.37
N VAL A 24 -13.20 1.39 35.80
CA VAL A 24 -12.72 2.56 35.05
C VAL A 24 -11.79 3.39 35.93
N CYS A 25 -10.62 3.78 35.40
CA CYS A 25 -9.62 4.52 36.14
C CYS A 25 -10.07 5.96 36.45
N ARG A 26 -9.58 6.52 37.56
CA ARG A 26 -10.00 7.81 38.13
C ARG A 26 -9.91 8.99 37.15
N SER A 27 -8.92 9.00 36.25
CA SER A 27 -8.75 10.04 35.23
C SER A 27 -9.81 10.01 34.12
N CYS A 28 -10.33 8.84 33.78
CA CYS A 28 -11.43 8.69 32.82
C CYS A 28 -12.77 9.12 33.42
N GLN A 29 -12.93 9.02 34.74
CA GLN A 29 -14.12 9.46 35.44
C GLN A 29 -14.24 11.01 35.47
N GLU A 30 -13.12 11.72 35.63
CA GLU A 30 -13.08 13.19 35.63
C GLU A 30 -13.36 13.81 34.24
N THR A 31 -13.05 13.10 33.16
CA THR A 31 -13.30 13.57 31.78
C THR A 31 -14.75 13.39 31.35
N LEU A 32 -15.44 12.36 31.85
CA LEU A 32 -16.85 12.10 31.53
C LEU A 32 -17.81 13.10 32.19
N VAL A 33 -17.46 13.66 33.35
CA VAL A 33 -18.30 14.64 34.07
C VAL A 33 -18.27 16.03 33.41
N ARG A 34 -17.26 16.34 32.59
CA ARG A 34 -17.03 17.71 32.06
C ARG A 34 -17.63 18.01 30.68
N ARG A 35 -18.30 17.09 30.00
CA ARG A 35 -18.94 17.37 28.70
C ARG A 35 -20.44 17.61 28.84
N ASN A 36 -20.79 18.79 29.37
CA ASN A 36 -22.08 19.42 29.14
C ASN A 36 -21.83 20.76 28.44
N TYR A 37 -21.73 20.75 27.11
CA TYR A 37 -21.95 21.96 26.30
C TYR A 37 -23.00 21.64 25.25
N ALA A 38 -24.20 22.14 25.50
CA ALA A 38 -25.27 22.24 24.53
C ALA A 38 -24.93 23.36 23.54
N SER A 39 -25.02 23.10 22.24
CA SER A 39 -24.99 24.13 21.20
C SER A 39 -26.32 24.87 21.19
N ALA A 40 -26.40 26.00 21.89
CA ALA A 40 -27.40 27.01 21.60
C ALA A 40 -26.87 27.90 20.48
N ALA A 41 -27.63 28.03 19.40
CA ALA A 41 -27.34 28.94 18.31
C ALA A 41 -27.52 30.39 18.80
N THR A 42 -26.42 31.09 19.03
CA THR A 42 -26.43 32.54 19.27
C THR A 42 -26.52 33.25 17.93
N GLN A 43 -27.62 33.97 17.70
CA GLN A 43 -27.72 34.94 16.61
C GLN A 43 -26.68 36.04 16.82
N SER A 44 -25.90 36.32 15.78
CA SER A 44 -24.96 37.45 15.71
C SER A 44 -25.71 38.78 15.81
N PRO A 45 -25.25 39.74 16.64
CA PRO A 45 -25.81 41.09 16.63
C PRO A 45 -25.47 41.78 15.30
N SER A 46 -26.48 42.43 14.73
CA SER A 46 -26.36 43.28 13.53
C SER A 46 -25.43 44.46 13.81
N GLU A 47 -24.25 44.47 13.19
CA GLU A 47 -23.37 45.64 13.16
C GLU A 47 -23.95 46.71 12.24
N SER A 48 -24.15 47.90 12.82
CA SER A 48 -24.40 49.16 12.14
C SER A 48 -23.22 49.56 11.23
N PRO A 49 -23.44 50.25 10.10
CA PRO A 49 -22.38 50.60 9.18
C PRO A 49 -21.56 51.78 9.73
N SER A 50 -20.42 51.49 10.37
CA SER A 50 -19.42 52.51 10.66
C SER A 50 -18.49 52.66 9.47
N THR A 51 -18.63 53.79 8.78
CA THR A 51 -17.76 54.31 7.73
C THR A 51 -16.33 54.45 8.26
N ALA A 52 -15.44 53.55 7.84
CA ALA A 52 -14.00 53.74 7.96
C ALA A 52 -13.36 53.45 6.59
N THR A 53 -13.06 54.52 5.87
CA THR A 53 -12.26 54.53 4.65
C THR A 53 -10.81 54.16 4.99
N SER A 54 -10.45 52.88 4.91
CA SER A 54 -9.05 52.50 4.71
C SER A 54 -8.74 52.52 3.21
N THR A 55 -7.97 53.50 2.76
CA THR A 55 -7.59 53.73 1.36
C THR A 55 -6.45 52.83 0.86
N PHE A 56 -6.15 51.72 1.54
CA PHE A 56 -5.26 50.69 1.01
C PHE A 56 -5.98 49.34 1.06
N PRO A 57 -6.24 48.68 -0.09
CA PRO A 57 -6.69 47.30 -0.04
C PRO A 57 -5.57 46.48 0.59
N VAL A 58 -5.80 45.90 1.77
CA VAL A 58 -4.95 44.83 2.30
C VAL A 58 -5.19 43.62 1.41
N VAL A 59 -4.47 43.56 0.28
CA VAL A 59 -4.54 42.43 -0.64
C VAL A 59 -3.96 41.23 0.11
N LYS A 60 -4.82 40.27 0.47
CA LYS A 60 -4.39 39.02 1.09
C LYS A 60 -3.34 38.39 0.15
N PRO A 61 -2.15 38.01 0.65
CA PRO A 61 -1.09 37.56 -0.23
C PRO A 61 -1.52 36.26 -0.92
N THR A 62 -1.31 36.24 -2.22
CA THR A 62 -1.80 35.18 -3.10
C THR A 62 -0.88 33.94 -3.00
N TYR A 63 -1.44 32.75 -3.14
CA TYR A 63 -0.68 31.51 -3.21
C TYR A 63 -0.73 30.97 -4.64
N THR A 64 0.40 30.49 -5.15
CA THR A 64 0.41 29.72 -6.39
C THR A 64 -0.14 28.33 -6.10
N ILE A 65 -1.19 27.92 -6.83
CA ILE A 65 -1.74 26.57 -6.73
C ILE A 65 -1.00 25.68 -7.72
N ASN A 66 -0.41 24.61 -7.22
CA ASN A 66 0.30 23.62 -8.03
C ASN A 66 -0.45 22.28 -8.02
N ALA A 67 -0.53 21.65 -9.19
CA ALA A 67 -0.93 20.26 -9.34
C ALA A 67 0.30 19.36 -9.21
N GLY A 68 0.36 18.59 -8.13
CA GLY A 68 1.34 17.54 -7.92
C GLY A 68 0.81 16.18 -8.38
N VAL A 69 1.71 15.31 -8.83
CA VAL A 69 1.39 13.94 -9.23
C VAL A 69 2.09 12.96 -8.31
N LEU A 70 1.32 12.15 -7.59
CA LEU A 70 1.83 10.98 -6.90
C LEU A 70 1.68 9.77 -7.83
N LEU A 71 2.64 9.59 -8.74
CA LEU A 71 2.65 8.43 -9.63
C LEU A 71 3.23 7.23 -8.90
N SER A 72 2.46 6.13 -8.87
CA SER A 72 2.79 4.91 -8.14
C SER A 72 2.78 3.69 -9.06
N ARG A 73 3.79 2.83 -8.93
CA ARG A 73 3.80 1.48 -9.50
C ARG A 73 3.42 0.50 -8.39
N PRO A 74 2.26 -0.19 -8.47
CA PRO A 74 1.84 -1.12 -7.41
C PRO A 74 2.74 -2.36 -7.31
N PRO A 75 2.72 -3.12 -6.20
CA PRO A 75 3.44 -4.37 -6.08
C PRO A 75 3.00 -5.36 -7.17
N GLN A 76 3.97 -6.00 -7.82
CA GLN A 76 3.73 -7.00 -8.86
C GLN A 76 3.73 -8.43 -8.30
N ILE A 77 4.40 -8.64 -7.18
CA ILE A 77 4.45 -9.93 -6.48
C ILE A 77 4.01 -9.77 -5.03
N THR A 78 3.57 -10.87 -4.43
CA THR A 78 3.20 -10.93 -3.01
C THR A 78 4.38 -10.55 -2.13
N ARG A 79 4.11 -10.08 -0.92
CA ARG A 79 5.14 -9.81 0.09
C ARG A 79 5.78 -11.09 0.60
N ASP A 80 6.96 -10.95 1.20
CA ASP A 80 7.53 -12.03 2.00
C ASP A 80 6.73 -12.26 3.29
N LEU A 81 6.67 -13.53 3.67
CA LEU A 81 6.04 -13.99 4.90
C LEU A 81 7.00 -13.79 6.07
N THR A 82 6.48 -13.33 7.19
CA THR A 82 7.24 -13.30 8.44
C THR A 82 7.48 -14.72 8.95
N GLU A 83 8.50 -14.92 9.80
CA GLU A 83 8.83 -16.24 10.36
C GLU A 83 7.63 -16.86 11.09
N PHE A 84 6.88 -16.05 11.84
CA PHE A 84 5.65 -16.47 12.50
C PHE A 84 4.58 -16.92 11.50
N GLU A 85 4.37 -16.17 10.41
CA GLU A 85 3.37 -16.54 9.39
C GLU A 85 3.75 -17.83 8.68
N LYS A 86 5.04 -18.04 8.36
CA LYS A 86 5.51 -19.31 7.76
C LYS A 86 5.18 -20.49 8.67
N ALA A 87 5.54 -20.39 9.96
CA ALA A 87 5.27 -21.42 10.95
C ALA A 87 3.75 -21.65 11.13
N TYR A 88 2.98 -20.57 11.23
CA TYR A 88 1.53 -20.63 11.37
C TYR A 88 0.87 -21.32 10.19
N TYR A 89 1.21 -20.96 8.94
CA TYR A 89 0.62 -21.60 7.77
C TYR A 89 0.99 -23.08 7.70
N PHE A 90 2.23 -23.44 8.01
CA PHE A 90 2.64 -24.84 8.04
C PHE A 90 1.88 -25.65 9.10
N TYR A 91 1.76 -25.11 10.32
CA TYR A 91 0.96 -25.70 11.39
C TYR A 91 -0.50 -25.92 10.95
N GLN A 92 -1.13 -24.90 10.36
CA GLN A 92 -2.49 -25.00 9.85
C GLN A 92 -2.65 -26.05 8.75
N LYS A 93 -1.63 -26.26 7.88
CA LYS A 93 -1.67 -27.31 6.86
C LYS A 93 -1.66 -28.71 7.47
N ARG A 94 -0.82 -28.97 8.48
CA ARG A 94 -0.81 -30.28 9.18
C ARG A 94 -2.09 -30.51 9.98
N LEU A 95 -2.62 -29.47 10.63
CA LEU A 95 -3.92 -29.54 11.29
C LEU A 95 -5.05 -29.83 10.28
N ASN A 96 -5.00 -29.21 9.11
CA ASN A 96 -5.94 -29.50 8.02
C ASN A 96 -5.82 -30.95 7.55
N GLU A 97 -4.62 -31.53 7.44
CA GLU A 97 -4.44 -32.94 7.09
C GLU A 97 -5.09 -33.90 8.09
N ARG A 98 -5.19 -33.51 9.37
CA ARG A 98 -5.89 -34.30 10.40
C ARG A 98 -7.41 -34.24 10.31
N LEU A 99 -7.94 -33.07 9.94
CA LEU A 99 -9.38 -32.80 9.95
C LEU A 99 -10.04 -33.05 8.60
N ALA A 100 -9.29 -32.93 7.51
CA ALA A 100 -9.79 -33.13 6.17
C ALA A 100 -10.11 -34.60 5.91
N LEU A 101 -11.10 -34.83 5.04
CA LEU A 101 -11.38 -36.16 4.53
C LEU A 101 -10.17 -36.70 3.77
N PRO A 102 -9.89 -38.02 3.86
CA PRO A 102 -8.77 -38.62 3.16
C PRO A 102 -8.90 -38.43 1.65
N PHE A 103 -7.76 -38.18 0.99
CA PHE A 103 -7.71 -37.94 -0.45
C PHE A 103 -8.26 -39.12 -1.26
N THR A 104 -9.30 -38.88 -2.07
CA THR A 104 -9.98 -39.89 -2.87
C THR A 104 -9.22 -40.20 -4.17
N LYS A 105 -8.18 -41.04 -4.08
CA LYS A 105 -7.31 -41.40 -5.22
C LYS A 105 -8.07 -41.84 -6.48
N TYR A 106 -9.09 -42.69 -6.34
CA TYR A 106 -9.80 -43.30 -7.47
C TYR A 106 -10.56 -42.31 -8.34
N PHE A 107 -10.84 -41.11 -7.82
CA PHE A 107 -11.45 -40.03 -8.58
C PHE A 107 -10.47 -39.43 -9.60
N TYR A 108 -9.18 -39.34 -9.23
CA TYR A 108 -8.15 -38.68 -10.05
C TYR A 108 -7.30 -39.66 -10.86
N PHE A 109 -7.04 -40.86 -10.32
CA PHE A 109 -6.14 -41.84 -10.92
C PHE A 109 -6.87 -43.15 -11.22
N LYS A 110 -6.99 -43.48 -12.50
CA LYS A 110 -7.55 -44.76 -12.95
C LYS A 110 -6.58 -45.90 -12.64
N ARG A 111 -7.13 -47.01 -12.13
CA ARG A 111 -6.34 -48.20 -11.76
C ARG A 111 -5.59 -48.76 -12.97
N GLY A 112 -4.33 -49.14 -12.77
CA GLY A 112 -3.50 -49.76 -13.82
C GLY A 112 -2.93 -48.78 -14.84
N THR A 113 -2.99 -47.48 -14.58
CA THR A 113 -2.28 -46.48 -15.38
C THR A 113 -0.87 -46.24 -14.82
N PRO A 114 0.13 -45.87 -15.64
CA PRO A 114 1.47 -45.53 -15.16
C PRO A 114 1.45 -44.44 -14.06
N VAL A 115 0.50 -43.50 -14.17
CA VAL A 115 0.30 -42.43 -13.19
C VAL A 115 -0.21 -42.96 -11.84
N ASP A 116 -1.09 -43.98 -11.84
CA ASP A 116 -1.54 -44.63 -10.59
C ASP A 116 -0.39 -45.40 -9.91
N GLU A 117 0.51 -45.99 -10.68
CA GLU A 117 1.69 -46.68 -10.15
C GLU A 117 2.73 -45.71 -9.58
N ASP A 118 3.02 -44.61 -10.30
CA ASP A 118 3.88 -43.53 -9.80
C ASP A 118 3.32 -42.93 -8.51
N TRP A 119 2.02 -42.64 -8.47
CA TRP A 119 1.37 -42.16 -7.25
C TRP A 119 1.52 -43.16 -6.07
N LYS A 120 1.31 -44.46 -6.30
CA LYS A 120 1.48 -45.50 -5.27
C LYS A 120 2.93 -45.62 -4.79
N ARG A 121 3.91 -45.39 -5.66
CA ARG A 121 5.33 -45.35 -5.27
C ARG A 121 5.59 -44.15 -4.37
N LYS A 122 5.17 -42.95 -4.80
CA LYS A 122 5.40 -41.69 -4.08
C LYS A 122 4.68 -41.61 -2.74
N ILE A 123 3.44 -42.10 -2.65
CA ILE A 123 2.70 -42.10 -1.38
C ILE A 123 3.37 -42.99 -0.33
N ARG A 124 4.08 -44.05 -0.75
CA ARG A 124 4.84 -44.92 0.17
C ARG A 124 6.03 -44.19 0.78
N GLU A 125 6.67 -43.31 0.01
CA GLU A 125 7.82 -42.51 0.45
C GLU A 125 7.40 -41.30 1.28
N ARG A 126 6.36 -40.57 0.85
CA ARG A 126 5.87 -39.35 1.52
C ARG A 126 4.96 -39.61 2.70
N GLN A 127 4.27 -40.75 2.72
CA GLN A 127 3.18 -41.10 3.64
C GLN A 127 1.91 -40.24 3.53
N THR A 128 1.98 -39.07 2.89
CA THR A 128 0.82 -38.17 2.64
C THR A 128 0.59 -37.82 1.18
N PRO A 129 -0.68 -37.56 0.82
CA PRO A 129 -1.03 -37.01 -0.49
C PRO A 129 -0.47 -35.60 -0.70
N ALA A 130 -0.43 -34.79 0.37
CA ALA A 130 0.13 -33.45 0.36
C ALA A 130 1.64 -33.47 0.07
N ARG A 131 2.15 -32.38 -0.52
CA ARG A 131 3.52 -32.29 -1.04
C ARG A 131 4.39 -31.30 -0.26
N ASP A 132 3.77 -30.50 0.60
CA ASP A 132 4.31 -29.28 1.21
C ASP A 132 4.27 -29.30 2.75
N ILE A 133 3.96 -30.45 3.36
CA ILE A 133 3.84 -30.63 4.83
C ILE A 133 4.93 -31.53 5.44
N GLY A 134 5.93 -31.91 4.63
CA GLY A 134 6.96 -32.87 5.02
C GLY A 134 6.41 -34.29 5.23
N LYS A 135 7.14 -35.11 5.99
CA LYS A 135 6.71 -36.47 6.36
C LYS A 135 5.86 -36.40 7.62
N TYR A 136 4.56 -36.51 7.45
CA TYR A 136 3.59 -36.52 8.54
C TYR A 136 2.49 -37.51 8.20
N ASN A 137 1.99 -38.29 9.16
CA ASN A 137 0.85 -39.18 8.93
C ASN A 137 -0.19 -39.01 10.05
N ALA A 138 -1.32 -38.39 9.70
CA ALA A 138 -2.43 -38.07 10.59
C ALA A 138 -3.11 -39.30 11.24
N TYR A 139 -2.96 -40.49 10.67
CA TYR A 139 -3.59 -41.73 11.14
C TYR A 139 -2.60 -42.65 11.88
N SER A 140 -1.33 -42.26 11.97
CA SER A 140 -0.30 -43.05 12.63
C SER A 140 -0.37 -42.91 14.16
N LYS A 141 0.32 -43.80 14.89
CA LYS A 141 0.50 -43.64 16.36
C LYS A 141 1.28 -42.37 16.72
N GLU A 142 2.04 -41.83 15.76
CA GLU A 142 2.84 -40.61 15.89
C GLU A 142 2.11 -39.36 15.38
N ALA A 143 0.79 -39.43 15.15
CA ALA A 143 0.00 -38.30 14.67
C ALA A 143 0.01 -37.07 15.60
N TRP A 144 0.39 -37.26 16.88
CA TRP A 144 0.59 -36.19 17.86
C TRP A 144 1.82 -35.33 17.57
N ASN A 145 2.77 -35.81 16.77
CA ASN A 145 4.00 -35.12 16.41
C ASN A 145 3.80 -34.30 15.12
N ASP A 146 2.84 -33.37 15.15
CA ASP A 146 2.49 -32.51 14.02
C ASP A 146 3.22 -31.16 14.05
N GLU A 147 3.82 -30.76 15.17
CA GLU A 147 4.57 -29.52 15.28
C GLU A 147 5.98 -29.62 14.67
N LEU A 148 6.52 -28.47 14.25
CA LEU A 148 7.89 -28.34 13.76
C LEU A 148 8.81 -27.84 14.87
N LEU A 149 10.05 -28.32 14.87
CA LEU A 149 11.11 -27.72 15.65
C LEU A 149 11.52 -26.37 15.06
N VAL A 150 12.00 -25.47 15.91
CA VAL A 150 12.52 -24.16 15.50
C VAL A 150 13.68 -24.34 14.52
N GLY A 151 13.63 -23.63 13.39
CA GLY A 151 14.65 -23.72 12.34
C GLY A 151 14.42 -24.86 11.33
N ALA A 152 13.28 -25.55 11.37
CA ALA A 152 12.94 -26.54 10.37
C ALA A 152 12.80 -25.92 8.97
N VAL A 153 13.52 -26.49 8.00
CA VAL A 153 13.55 -26.04 6.60
C VAL A 153 12.20 -26.28 5.90
N GLU A 154 11.38 -27.20 6.43
CA GLU A 154 10.10 -27.61 5.87
C GLU A 154 9.08 -26.46 5.76
N ALA A 155 9.14 -25.48 6.67
CA ALA A 155 8.26 -24.31 6.66
C ALA A 155 8.69 -23.24 5.64
N GLU A 156 9.91 -23.30 5.10
CA GLU A 156 10.42 -22.27 4.21
C GLU A 156 9.78 -22.37 2.81
N PRO A 157 9.25 -21.25 2.25
CA PRO A 157 8.62 -21.26 0.93
C PRO A 157 9.52 -21.78 -0.19
N ASN A 158 10.81 -21.47 -0.14
CA ASN A 158 11.78 -21.93 -1.15
C ASN A 158 11.91 -23.46 -1.14
N HIS A 159 11.91 -24.07 0.04
CA HIS A 159 11.96 -25.52 0.18
C HIS A 159 10.67 -26.18 -0.32
N MET A 160 9.50 -25.61 0.02
CA MET A 160 8.22 -26.10 -0.49
C MET A 160 8.17 -26.08 -2.03
N VAL A 161 8.62 -24.99 -2.65
CA VAL A 161 8.70 -24.89 -4.12
C VAL A 161 9.64 -25.95 -4.69
N GLU A 162 10.81 -26.16 -4.09
CA GLU A 162 11.76 -27.18 -4.55
C GLU A 162 11.14 -28.58 -4.50
N MET A 163 10.50 -28.95 -3.39
CA MET A 163 9.86 -30.26 -3.24
C MET A 163 8.73 -30.46 -4.25
N LEU A 164 7.96 -29.41 -4.56
CA LEU A 164 6.90 -29.45 -5.57
C LEU A 164 7.44 -29.64 -6.99
N VAL A 165 8.54 -28.95 -7.33
CA VAL A 165 9.20 -29.07 -8.63
C VAL A 165 9.82 -30.45 -8.79
N GLN A 166 10.56 -30.94 -7.79
CA GLN A 166 11.16 -32.28 -7.80
C GLN A 166 10.10 -33.38 -7.91
N ASP A 167 8.97 -33.24 -7.21
CA ASP A 167 7.87 -34.19 -7.34
C ASP A 167 7.31 -34.19 -8.77
N ALA A 168 7.10 -33.01 -9.35
CA ALA A 168 6.58 -32.91 -10.71
C ALA A 168 7.58 -33.46 -11.76
N GLU A 169 8.89 -33.20 -11.61
CA GLU A 169 9.94 -33.78 -12.46
C GLU A 169 9.97 -35.31 -12.33
N ALA A 170 9.85 -35.84 -11.11
CA ALA A 170 9.82 -37.27 -10.90
C ALA A 170 8.60 -37.93 -11.57
N THR A 171 7.42 -37.28 -11.55
CA THR A 171 6.23 -37.80 -12.27
C THR A 171 6.42 -37.73 -13.78
N ALA A 172 6.94 -36.62 -14.31
CA ALA A 172 7.18 -36.44 -15.74
C ALA A 172 8.13 -37.53 -16.27
N ASN A 173 9.25 -37.73 -15.59
CA ASN A 173 10.26 -38.74 -15.96
C ASN A 173 9.76 -40.18 -15.79
N ALA A 174 8.94 -40.45 -14.77
CA ALA A 174 8.38 -41.78 -14.55
C ALA A 174 7.30 -42.17 -15.56
N THR A 175 6.63 -41.19 -16.15
CA THR A 175 5.51 -41.40 -17.08
C THR A 175 5.95 -41.27 -18.55
N SER A 176 7.12 -40.68 -18.80
CA SER A 176 7.70 -40.57 -20.14
C SER A 176 8.03 -41.94 -20.73
N GLN A 177 7.70 -42.12 -22.01
CA GLN A 177 8.11 -43.30 -22.78
C GLN A 177 9.58 -43.24 -23.22
N ASP A 178 10.14 -42.03 -23.29
CA ASP A 178 11.53 -41.79 -23.67
C ASP A 178 12.37 -41.60 -22.41
N THR A 179 13.08 -42.65 -21.99
CA THR A 179 13.96 -42.63 -20.81
C THR A 179 15.30 -41.95 -21.08
N SER A 180 15.58 -41.54 -22.32
CA SER A 180 16.86 -40.92 -22.69
C SER A 180 16.93 -39.42 -22.37
N LYS A 181 15.77 -38.76 -22.22
CA LYS A 181 15.67 -37.33 -21.92
C LYS A 181 14.99 -37.12 -20.58
N LYS A 182 15.70 -36.46 -19.67
CA LYS A 182 15.13 -36.00 -18.41
C LYS A 182 14.32 -34.72 -18.67
N GLU A 183 13.03 -34.76 -18.40
CA GLU A 183 12.18 -33.58 -18.45
C GLU A 183 12.48 -32.72 -17.22
N GLU A 184 12.97 -31.50 -17.47
CA GLU A 184 13.24 -30.49 -16.45
C GLU A 184 12.09 -29.49 -16.42
N ILE A 185 11.50 -29.30 -15.24
CA ILE A 185 10.38 -28.38 -15.08
C ILE A 185 10.94 -26.97 -14.84
N PRO A 186 10.45 -25.96 -15.58
CA PRO A 186 10.95 -24.60 -15.42
C PRO A 186 10.69 -24.11 -13.99
N ARG A 187 11.77 -23.74 -13.31
CA ARG A 187 11.72 -23.18 -11.96
C ARG A 187 11.17 -21.74 -12.01
N PRO A 188 10.41 -21.31 -10.98
CA PRO A 188 9.98 -19.92 -10.90
C PRO A 188 11.18 -18.96 -10.92
N PHE A 189 11.01 -17.81 -11.58
CA PHE A 189 12.03 -16.77 -11.57
C PHE A 189 12.29 -16.24 -10.17
N SER A 190 13.52 -15.77 -9.94
CA SER A 190 13.91 -15.11 -8.70
C SER A 190 13.02 -13.91 -8.40
N ARG A 191 12.65 -13.75 -7.13
CA ARG A 191 11.88 -12.58 -6.63
C ARG A 191 12.71 -11.30 -6.66
N GLU A 192 14.04 -11.43 -6.51
CA GLU A 192 15.00 -10.34 -6.68
C GLU A 192 15.47 -10.28 -8.13
N THR A 193 15.38 -9.10 -8.74
CA THR A 193 15.77 -8.89 -10.12
C THR A 193 17.22 -8.40 -10.25
N GLU A 194 17.74 -8.31 -11.47
CA GLU A 194 19.05 -7.69 -11.71
C GLU A 194 19.09 -6.22 -11.28
N ALA A 195 17.96 -5.51 -11.38
CA ALA A 195 17.87 -4.11 -10.98
C ALA A 195 17.99 -3.96 -9.45
N ASP A 196 17.48 -4.94 -8.68
CA ASP A 196 17.70 -5.00 -7.23
C ASP A 196 19.18 -5.20 -6.90
N LYS A 197 19.83 -6.16 -7.56
CA LYS A 197 21.26 -6.46 -7.35
C LYS A 197 22.17 -5.29 -7.73
N LYS A 198 21.84 -4.59 -8.81
CA LYS A 198 22.58 -3.42 -9.31
C LYS A 198 22.23 -2.13 -8.55
N GLY A 199 21.14 -2.11 -7.78
CA GLY A 199 20.65 -0.90 -7.11
C GLY A 199 20.18 0.19 -8.08
N ASP A 200 19.57 -0.20 -9.20
CA ASP A 200 19.14 0.75 -10.23
C ASP A 200 17.78 1.40 -9.89
N PHE A 201 17.84 2.66 -9.43
CA PHE A 201 16.67 3.46 -9.09
C PHE A 201 15.88 3.96 -10.31
N LYS A 202 16.35 3.76 -11.54
CA LYS A 202 15.59 4.16 -12.75
C LYS A 202 14.70 3.04 -13.28
N SER A 203 15.01 1.78 -12.95
CA SER A 203 14.24 0.63 -13.40
C SER A 203 12.95 0.44 -12.58
N LEU A 204 11.85 0.18 -13.28
CA LEU A 204 10.58 -0.23 -12.67
C LEU A 204 10.60 -1.70 -12.19
N ASN A 205 11.53 -2.51 -12.68
CA ASN A 205 11.67 -3.93 -12.35
C ASN A 205 12.42 -4.16 -11.03
N ARG A 206 12.79 -3.11 -10.29
CA ARG A 206 13.36 -3.18 -8.94
C ARG A 206 12.25 -3.34 -7.89
N ALA A 207 12.47 -4.05 -6.78
CA ALA A 207 11.58 -4.11 -5.62
C ALA A 207 10.12 -4.43 -6.00
N LEU A 208 9.93 -5.56 -6.68
CA LEU A 208 8.62 -5.99 -7.20
C LEU A 208 7.55 -6.17 -6.10
N GLN A 209 7.97 -6.43 -4.86
CA GLN A 209 7.08 -6.58 -3.70
C GLN A 209 6.55 -5.27 -3.12
N ARG A 210 7.11 -4.13 -3.54
CA ARG A 210 6.84 -2.81 -2.96
C ARG A 210 6.30 -1.85 -4.01
N THR A 211 5.60 -0.83 -3.54
CA THR A 211 5.09 0.28 -4.32
C THR A 211 6.22 1.26 -4.52
N LEU A 212 6.52 1.54 -5.78
CA LEU A 212 7.49 2.56 -6.14
C LEU A 212 6.76 3.85 -6.48
N TYR A 213 7.37 4.97 -6.08
CA TYR A 213 6.90 6.31 -6.39
C TYR A 213 7.92 7.03 -7.25
N LEU A 214 7.42 7.80 -8.22
CA LEU A 214 8.26 8.62 -9.08
C LEU A 214 8.67 9.89 -8.34
N LEU A 215 9.98 10.06 -8.14
CA LEU A 215 10.59 11.32 -7.73
C LEU A 215 11.33 11.95 -8.90
N VAL A 216 11.29 13.27 -8.97
CA VAL A 216 12.04 14.07 -9.93
C VAL A 216 12.95 15.05 -9.20
N GLN A 217 14.12 15.30 -9.79
CA GLN A 217 15.09 16.25 -9.28
C GLN A 217 14.91 17.61 -9.96
N SER A 218 14.69 18.65 -9.16
CA SER A 218 14.63 20.02 -9.66
C SER A 218 16.03 20.55 -10.02
N LYS A 219 16.12 21.66 -10.77
CA LYS A 219 17.39 22.33 -11.09
C LYS A 219 18.23 22.65 -9.86
N ASP A 220 17.56 23.01 -8.76
CA ASP A 220 18.20 23.35 -7.49
C ASP A 220 18.69 22.11 -6.71
N GLY A 221 18.63 20.91 -7.33
CA GLY A 221 19.15 19.66 -6.78
C GLY A 221 18.25 18.94 -5.78
N TYR A 222 17.12 19.53 -5.37
CA TYR A 222 16.20 18.87 -4.43
C TYR A 222 15.25 17.90 -5.14
N TRP A 223 14.95 16.79 -4.45
CA TRP A 223 13.99 15.78 -4.89
C TRP A 223 12.58 16.13 -4.42
N LYS A 224 11.63 16.06 -5.35
CA LYS A 224 10.20 16.22 -5.08
C LYS A 224 9.37 15.33 -6.01
N LEU A 225 8.08 15.22 -5.71
CA LEU A 225 7.14 14.66 -6.67
C LEU A 225 6.94 15.64 -7.84
N PRO A 226 6.65 15.15 -9.06
CA PRO A 226 6.35 16.00 -10.20
C PRO A 226 5.21 16.98 -9.86
N SER A 227 5.42 18.26 -10.12
CA SER A 227 4.43 19.31 -9.80
C SER A 227 4.54 20.47 -10.78
N SER A 228 3.41 20.99 -11.27
CA SER A 228 3.37 22.23 -12.05
C SER A 228 2.27 23.18 -11.60
N PRO A 229 2.38 24.49 -11.86
CA PRO A 229 1.30 25.44 -11.62
C PRO A 229 0.03 25.07 -12.40
N VAL A 230 -1.12 25.28 -11.77
CA VAL A 230 -2.43 25.12 -12.41
C VAL A 230 -2.68 26.34 -13.29
N ALA A 231 -2.94 26.11 -14.57
CA ALA A 231 -3.32 27.12 -15.54
C ALA A 231 -4.80 27.53 -15.39
N GLU A 232 -5.16 28.64 -16.02
CA GLU A 232 -6.53 29.14 -15.98
C GLU A 232 -7.47 28.22 -16.79
N GLY A 233 -8.61 27.85 -16.19
CA GLY A 233 -9.63 27.02 -16.85
C GLY A 233 -9.39 25.50 -16.83
N GLU A 234 -8.28 25.00 -16.29
CA GLU A 234 -8.04 23.56 -16.12
C GLU A 234 -8.42 23.05 -14.72
N THR A 235 -8.85 21.78 -14.65
CA THR A 235 -9.08 21.10 -13.37
C THR A 235 -7.76 20.58 -12.80
N LEU A 236 -7.69 20.38 -11.48
CA LEU A 236 -6.48 19.85 -10.81
C LEU A 236 -6.02 18.51 -11.38
N ARG A 237 -6.95 17.65 -11.81
CA ARG A 237 -6.64 16.38 -12.45
C ARG A 237 -6.03 16.57 -13.84
N LEU A 238 -6.62 17.42 -14.68
CA LEU A 238 -6.07 17.70 -16.01
C LEU A 238 -4.68 18.36 -15.91
N ALA A 239 -4.52 19.27 -14.95
CA ALA A 239 -3.24 19.87 -14.60
C ALA A 239 -2.20 18.81 -14.19
N ALA A 240 -2.60 17.80 -13.42
CA ALA A 240 -1.75 16.67 -13.04
C ALA A 240 -1.36 15.78 -14.24
N GLU A 241 -2.30 15.48 -15.14
CA GLU A 241 -2.03 14.72 -16.38
C GLU A 241 -1.05 15.47 -17.29
N ARG A 242 -1.26 16.78 -17.47
CA ARG A 242 -0.34 17.68 -18.19
C ARG A 242 1.03 17.75 -17.51
N THR A 243 1.06 17.89 -16.18
CA THR A 243 2.29 17.93 -15.39
C THR A 243 3.14 16.69 -15.65
N LEU A 244 2.51 15.51 -15.69
CA LEU A 244 3.21 14.26 -15.93
C LEU A 244 3.81 14.21 -17.33
N ALA A 245 3.02 14.55 -18.35
CA ALA A 245 3.49 14.59 -19.74
C ALA A 245 4.67 15.58 -19.93
N GLN A 246 4.64 16.74 -19.27
CA GLN A 246 5.68 17.77 -19.34
C GLN A 246 6.95 17.44 -18.55
N SER A 247 6.84 16.58 -17.53
CA SER A 247 7.96 16.27 -16.62
C SER A 247 8.67 14.98 -17.01
N ALA A 248 7.91 13.90 -17.21
CA ALA A 248 8.40 12.54 -17.38
C ALA A 248 7.98 11.90 -18.72
N GLY A 249 7.47 12.71 -19.64
CA GLY A 249 7.14 12.30 -21.01
C GLY A 249 5.81 11.57 -21.16
N ALA A 250 5.42 11.34 -22.41
CA ALA A 250 4.17 10.67 -22.78
C ALA A 250 4.28 9.14 -22.86
N ASN A 251 5.50 8.58 -22.78
CA ASN A 251 5.78 7.14 -22.94
C ASN A 251 5.44 6.33 -21.66
N MET A 252 4.39 6.71 -20.94
CA MET A 252 3.88 6.01 -19.77
C MET A 252 2.37 5.83 -19.90
N ASN A 253 1.93 4.58 -19.83
CA ASN A 253 0.51 4.28 -19.68
C ASN A 253 0.12 4.52 -18.23
N THR A 254 -0.54 5.67 -17.98
CA THR A 254 -0.91 6.10 -16.63
C THR A 254 -2.41 6.23 -16.46
N PHE A 255 -2.88 5.90 -15.27
CA PHE A 255 -4.26 5.98 -14.86
C PHE A 255 -4.38 6.86 -13.61
N MET A 256 -5.04 8.02 -13.75
CA MET A 256 -5.38 8.86 -12.61
C MET A 256 -6.57 8.27 -11.85
N VAL A 257 -6.39 8.02 -10.55
CA VAL A 257 -7.36 7.24 -9.73
C VAL A 257 -8.67 8.01 -9.51
N GLY A 258 -8.61 9.33 -9.40
CA GLY A 258 -9.78 10.16 -9.16
C GLY A 258 -9.48 11.65 -9.25
N PHE A 259 -10.49 12.47 -8.99
CA PHE A 259 -10.42 13.93 -9.09
C PHE A 259 -10.01 14.61 -7.77
N HIS A 260 -10.04 13.88 -6.65
CA HIS A 260 -9.73 14.43 -5.33
C HIS A 260 -8.24 14.32 -5.02
N PRO A 261 -7.61 15.36 -4.44
CA PRO A 261 -6.24 15.28 -3.99
C PRO A 261 -6.11 14.35 -2.78
N VAL A 262 -5.10 13.48 -2.81
CA VAL A 262 -4.79 12.53 -1.72
C VAL A 262 -3.96 13.16 -0.61
N GLY A 263 -3.36 14.32 -0.88
CA GLY A 263 -2.53 15.04 0.05
C GLY A 263 -2.21 16.43 -0.47
N HIS A 264 -1.62 17.26 0.38
CA HIS A 264 -1.18 18.59 0.02
C HIS A 264 0.13 18.95 0.72
N HIS A 265 0.88 19.88 0.14
CA HIS A 265 2.06 20.47 0.73
C HIS A 265 1.97 21.99 0.57
N VAL A 266 2.08 22.70 1.69
CA VAL A 266 2.12 24.16 1.72
C VAL A 266 3.55 24.58 2.00
N TYR A 267 4.10 25.41 1.12
CA TYR A 267 5.40 26.03 1.29
C TYR A 267 5.23 27.55 1.34
N ASN A 268 5.57 28.15 2.48
CA ASN A 268 5.52 29.60 2.66
C ASN A 268 6.89 30.19 2.36
N PHE A 269 6.95 31.24 1.55
CA PHE A 269 8.20 31.95 1.32
C PHE A 269 8.60 32.76 2.55
N VAL A 270 9.90 32.78 2.86
CA VAL A 270 10.45 33.59 3.97
C VAL A 270 10.23 35.09 3.72
N LYS A 271 10.27 35.51 2.44
CA LYS A 271 9.91 36.85 1.99
C LYS A 271 8.95 36.73 0.81
N PRO A 272 7.87 37.52 0.76
CA PRO A 272 6.93 37.46 -0.36
C PRO A 272 7.67 37.80 -1.65
N LYS A 273 7.42 37.00 -2.70
CA LYS A 273 7.98 37.24 -4.03
C LYS A 273 6.94 37.97 -4.87
N THR A 274 7.34 39.03 -5.56
CA THR A 274 6.45 39.69 -6.51
C THR A 274 6.44 38.90 -7.81
N ASN A 275 5.25 38.54 -8.30
CA ASN A 275 5.11 37.94 -9.62
C ASN A 275 5.27 39.04 -10.68
N GLU A 276 6.27 38.91 -11.55
CA GLU A 276 6.61 39.93 -12.57
C GLU A 276 5.47 40.17 -13.59
N THR A 277 4.63 39.16 -13.84
CA THR A 277 3.55 39.24 -14.83
C THR A 277 2.27 39.88 -14.30
N THR A 278 1.98 39.74 -13.00
CA THR A 278 0.71 40.20 -12.38
C THR A 278 0.91 41.27 -11.32
N GLY A 279 2.16 41.64 -11.01
CA GLY A 279 2.50 42.64 -9.98
C GLY A 279 2.07 42.25 -8.55
N THR A 280 1.56 41.03 -8.35
CA THR A 280 0.96 40.60 -7.08
C THR A 280 2.02 39.95 -6.18
N GLN A 281 1.96 40.22 -4.88
CA GLN A 281 2.83 39.59 -3.88
C GLN A 281 2.35 38.16 -3.58
N LEU A 282 3.23 37.18 -3.83
CA LEU A 282 3.00 35.78 -3.52
C LEU A 282 3.55 35.44 -2.12
N ALA A 283 2.70 34.91 -1.24
CA ALA A 283 3.11 34.41 0.07
C ALA A 283 3.79 33.03 0.01
N GLY A 284 3.49 32.23 -1.00
CA GLY A 284 3.98 30.86 -1.09
C GLY A 284 3.28 30.02 -2.15
N GLU A 285 3.46 28.71 -2.03
CA GLU A 285 2.94 27.70 -2.94
C GLU A 285 2.11 26.66 -2.19
N LYS A 286 0.99 26.25 -2.79
CA LYS A 286 0.14 25.17 -2.30
C LYS A 286 0.07 24.09 -3.37
N THR A 287 0.74 22.98 -3.13
CA THR A 287 0.76 21.83 -4.04
C THR A 287 -0.23 20.78 -3.57
N PHE A 288 -1.19 20.41 -4.43
CA PHE A 288 -2.15 19.35 -4.17
C PHE A 288 -1.79 18.12 -5.01
N PHE A 289 -1.67 16.95 -4.37
CA PHE A 289 -1.22 15.73 -5.04
C PHE A 289 -2.40 14.88 -5.51
N ILE A 290 -2.46 14.61 -6.82
CA ILE A 290 -3.37 13.64 -7.42
C ILE A 290 -2.67 12.29 -7.52
N LYS A 291 -3.37 11.21 -7.14
CA LYS A 291 -2.83 9.85 -7.22
C LYS A 291 -2.95 9.30 -8.63
N GLY A 292 -1.81 8.92 -9.20
CA GLY A 292 -1.71 8.21 -10.47
C GLY A 292 -1.12 6.81 -10.30
N ARG A 293 -1.51 5.89 -11.18
CA ARG A 293 -0.90 4.56 -11.31
C ARG A 293 -0.24 4.42 -12.67
N ILE A 294 0.97 3.90 -12.70
CA ILE A 294 1.61 3.46 -13.95
C ILE A 294 1.27 1.99 -14.19
N MET A 295 0.84 1.68 -15.41
CA MET A 295 0.54 0.30 -15.85
C MET A 295 1.66 -0.26 -16.73
N ALA A 296 2.24 0.59 -17.58
CA ALA A 296 3.34 0.23 -18.47
C ALA A 296 4.10 1.49 -18.91
N GLY A 297 5.27 1.30 -19.53
CA GLY A 297 6.12 2.38 -20.03
C GLY A 297 7.18 2.82 -19.01
N GLN A 298 7.86 3.92 -19.30
CA GLN A 298 8.96 4.43 -18.49
C GLN A 298 9.01 5.96 -18.55
N ALA A 299 9.47 6.58 -17.46
CA ALA A 299 9.70 8.00 -17.42
C ALA A 299 10.88 8.38 -18.33
N ASP A 300 10.69 9.39 -19.18
CA ASP A 300 11.71 9.97 -20.02
C ASP A 300 11.79 11.49 -19.80
N LEU A 301 12.99 11.99 -19.56
CA LEU A 301 13.26 13.41 -19.29
C LEU A 301 13.83 14.15 -20.50
N SER A 302 14.04 13.47 -21.64
CA SER A 302 14.66 14.05 -22.84
C SER A 302 13.94 15.29 -23.38
N GLY A 303 12.60 15.34 -23.28
CA GLY A 303 11.76 16.44 -23.75
C GLY A 303 11.13 17.30 -22.65
N ASN A 304 11.77 17.43 -21.49
CA ASN A 304 11.13 18.03 -20.32
C ASN A 304 11.03 19.56 -20.38
N VAL A 305 9.82 20.10 -20.18
CA VAL A 305 9.58 21.56 -20.16
C VAL A 305 10.03 22.17 -18.83
N GLN A 306 10.01 21.36 -17.77
CA GLN A 306 10.34 21.78 -16.40
C GLN A 306 11.84 21.75 -16.11
N ASN A 307 12.68 21.39 -17.09
CA ASN A 307 14.13 21.28 -16.97
C ASN A 307 14.57 20.50 -15.71
N LEU A 308 13.99 19.32 -15.54
CA LEU A 308 14.34 18.40 -14.44
C LEU A 308 15.65 17.71 -14.78
N GLN A 309 16.49 17.47 -13.78
CA GLN A 309 17.83 16.89 -14.01
C GLN A 309 17.79 15.37 -14.08
N ASP A 310 17.04 14.74 -13.17
CA ASP A 310 17.03 13.29 -13.03
C ASP A 310 15.69 12.81 -12.45
N PHE A 311 15.43 11.51 -12.55
CA PHE A 311 14.27 10.85 -11.97
C PHE A 311 14.63 9.52 -11.31
N LYS A 312 13.84 9.12 -10.32
CA LYS A 312 14.01 7.86 -9.58
C LYS A 312 12.68 7.26 -9.19
N TRP A 313 12.64 5.92 -9.18
CA TRP A 313 11.57 5.11 -8.63
C TRP A 313 11.99 4.56 -7.27
N VAL A 314 11.32 5.04 -6.23
CA VAL A 314 11.73 4.79 -4.83
C VAL A 314 10.58 4.26 -3.99
N ALA A 315 10.89 3.35 -3.07
CA ALA A 315 9.93 2.85 -2.10
C ALA A 315 9.69 3.87 -0.97
N LYS A 316 8.58 3.74 -0.23
CA LYS A 316 8.24 4.62 0.91
C LYS A 316 9.38 4.75 1.93
N ASP A 317 10.06 3.64 2.22
CA ASP A 317 11.13 3.53 3.22
C ASP A 317 12.40 4.30 2.77
N GLU A 318 12.55 4.53 1.47
CA GLU A 318 13.72 5.18 0.88
C GLU A 318 13.50 6.68 0.63
N ILE A 319 12.25 7.10 0.38
CA ILE A 319 11.89 8.49 0.05
C ILE A 319 12.42 9.49 1.09
N ALA A 320 12.36 9.12 2.38
CA ALA A 320 12.82 9.97 3.48
C ALA A 320 14.31 10.36 3.38
N LYS A 321 15.13 9.55 2.69
CA LYS A 321 16.57 9.81 2.49
C LYS A 321 16.83 10.85 1.39
N PHE A 322 15.89 11.02 0.46
CA PHE A 322 16.06 11.89 -0.71
C PHE A 322 15.36 13.24 -0.58
N VAL A 323 14.17 13.26 0.02
CA VAL A 323 13.36 14.48 0.15
C VAL A 323 13.62 15.19 1.48
N ARG A 324 13.34 16.49 1.54
CA ARG A 324 13.50 17.27 2.77
C ARG A 324 12.57 16.74 3.88
N PRO A 325 12.99 16.75 5.16
CA PRO A 325 12.18 16.21 6.26
C PRO A 325 10.78 16.82 6.37
N GLN A 326 10.66 18.15 6.19
CA GLN A 326 9.36 18.85 6.23
C GLN A 326 8.47 18.51 5.02
N TYR A 327 9.07 18.19 3.88
CA TYR A 327 8.30 17.70 2.74
C TYR A 327 7.82 16.28 3.01
N TYR A 328 8.70 15.41 3.52
CA TYR A 328 8.35 14.04 3.90
C TYR A 328 7.21 13.98 4.92
N SER A 329 7.23 14.83 5.95
CA SER A 329 6.17 14.86 6.97
C SER A 329 4.77 15.10 6.39
N ASN A 330 4.67 15.86 5.30
CA ASN A 330 3.40 16.17 4.65
C ASN A 330 2.96 15.04 3.71
N ILE A 331 3.91 14.37 3.05
CA ILE A 331 3.61 13.34 2.06
C ILE A 331 3.54 11.92 2.63
N LYS A 332 4.12 11.65 3.81
CA LYS A 332 4.24 10.27 4.35
C LYS A 332 2.91 9.52 4.48
N ASN A 333 1.82 10.25 4.75
CA ASN A 333 0.49 9.67 4.97
C ASN A 333 -0.23 9.29 3.67
N MET A 334 0.17 9.87 2.53
CA MET A 334 -0.41 9.48 1.22
C MET A 334 0.32 8.29 0.58
N LEU A 335 1.46 7.87 1.15
CA LEU A 335 2.26 6.74 0.69
C LEU A 335 1.80 5.45 1.37
N ALA A 336 1.46 4.43 0.58
CA ALA A 336 1.23 3.07 1.06
C ALA A 336 2.52 2.47 1.63
N GLU A 337 2.40 1.70 2.71
CA GLU A 337 3.53 0.96 3.33
C GLU A 337 4.13 -0.09 2.40
N ARG A 338 3.29 -0.65 1.53
CA ARG A 338 3.67 -1.60 0.50
C ARG A 338 3.10 -1.20 -0.82
#